data_AF-A0A7C6CDN8-F1
#
_entry.id   AF-A0A7C6CDN8-F1
#
_cell.length_a   1.000
_cell.length_b   1.000
_cell.length_c   1.000
_cell.angle_alpha   90.00
_cell.angle_beta   90.00
_cell.angle_gamma   90.00
#
_symmetry.space_group_name_H-M   'P 1'
#
loop_
_entity.id
_entity.type
_entity.pdbx_description
1 polymer ?
#
loop_
_entity_poly.entity_id
_entity_poly.type
_entity_poly.pdbx_seq_one_letter_code
_entity_poly.pdbx_strand_id
1 'polypeptide(L)' 'KKSEENFKAKEIPVDDAKKIIGNIELNWKHLNNKERKTFLERFVNFIEVKKDDKEVKILSIKFNN' A
#
# COMPACT_ATOMS: atom_id res chain seq x y z
N LYS A 1 9.38 11.09 -27.41
CA LYS A 1 8.46 9.94 -27.57
C LYS A 1 8.70 9.00 -26.38
N LYS A 2 7.78 8.96 -25.41
CA LYS A 2 7.84 8.10 -24.22
C LYS A 2 7.62 6.66 -24.67
N SER A 3 8.55 5.77 -24.36
CA SER A 3 8.35 4.33 -24.45
C SER A 3 7.46 3.90 -23.29
N GLU A 4 6.21 3.56 -23.59
CA GLU A 4 5.30 2.86 -22.70
C GLU A 4 5.86 1.45 -22.50
N GLU A 5 6.66 1.27 -21.44
CA GLU A 5 6.99 -0.07 -20.96
C GLU A 5 5.69 -0.71 -20.46
N ASN A 6 5.16 -1.61 -21.29
CA ASN A 6 4.08 -2.53 -20.97
C ASN A 6 4.41 -3.27 -19.67
N PHE A 7 3.87 -2.79 -18.56
CA PHE A 7 3.85 -3.48 -17.28
C PHE A 7 2.93 -4.69 -17.43
N LYS A 8 3.44 -5.79 -18.01
CA LYS A 8 2.73 -7.08 -17.98
C LYS A 8 2.74 -7.56 -16.54
N ALA A 9 1.68 -7.24 -15.79
CA ALA A 9 1.41 -7.87 -14.52
C ALA A 9 1.35 -9.39 -14.79
N LYS A 10 2.31 -10.14 -14.26
CA LYS A 10 2.24 -11.61 -14.31
C LYS A 10 0.96 -11.99 -13.57
N GLU A 11 0.02 -12.63 -14.27
CA GLU A 11 -1.19 -13.16 -13.65
C GLU A 11 -0.77 -14.19 -12.59
N ILE A 12 -1.05 -13.88 -11.34
CA ILE A 12 -0.78 -14.76 -10.20
C ILE A 12 -2.02 -15.65 -10.03
N PRO A 13 -1.87 -16.98 -9.91
CA PRO A 13 -2.99 -17.86 -9.59
C PRO A 13 -3.73 -17.39 -8.34
N VAL A 14 -5.06 -17.49 -8.35
CA VAL A 14 -5.93 -16.94 -7.29
C VAL A 14 -5.58 -17.50 -5.91
N ASP A 15 -5.19 -18.76 -5.81
CA ASP A 15 -4.85 -19.39 -4.54
C ASP A 15 -3.48 -18.91 -3.99
N ASP A 16 -2.52 -18.64 -4.87
CA ASP A 16 -1.25 -18.01 -4.49
C ASP A 16 -1.48 -16.56 -4.06
N ALA A 17 -2.33 -15.82 -4.77
CA ALA A 17 -2.72 -14.47 -4.38
C ALA A 17 -3.39 -14.44 -2.99
N LYS A 18 -4.33 -15.38 -2.71
CA LYS A 18 -4.95 -15.52 -1.38
C LYS A 18 -3.94 -15.81 -0.29
N LYS A 19 -2.96 -16.68 -0.55
CA LYS A 19 -1.91 -17.01 0.42
C LYS A 19 -1.01 -15.81 0.72
N ILE A 20 -0.66 -15.04 -0.31
CA ILE A 20 0.12 -13.80 -0.17
C ILE A 20 -0.69 -12.76 0.63
N ILE A 21 -1.96 -12.54 0.29
CA ILE A 21 -2.84 -11.58 0.99
C ILE A 21 -3.04 -11.99 2.45
N GLY A 22 -3.34 -13.27 2.72
CA GLY A 22 -3.51 -13.78 4.09
C GLY A 22 -2.27 -13.59 4.96
N ASN A 23 -1.08 -13.80 4.39
CA ASN A 23 0.18 -13.55 5.10
C ASN A 23 0.38 -12.05 5.40
N ILE A 24 0.00 -11.16 4.49
CA ILE A 24 0.08 -9.70 4.71
C ILE A 24 -0.89 -9.29 5.82
N GLU A 25 -2.13 -9.78 5.80
CA GLU A 25 -3.14 -9.47 6.84
C GLU A 25 -2.73 -9.98 8.22
N LEU A 26 -2.24 -11.21 8.32
CA LEU A 26 -1.76 -11.78 9.58
C LEU A 26 -0.59 -10.96 10.13
N ASN A 27 0.41 -10.68 9.29
CA ASN A 27 1.57 -9.89 9.71
C ASN A 27 1.15 -8.47 10.10
N TRP A 28 0.23 -7.83 9.37
CA TRP A 28 -0.26 -6.49 9.69
C TRP A 28 -0.90 -6.39 11.08
N LYS A 29 -1.67 -7.42 11.49
CA LYS A 29 -2.27 -7.48 12.83
C LYS A 29 -1.25 -7.53 13.95
N HIS A 30 -0.09 -8.14 13.71
CA HIS A 30 0.99 -8.26 14.69
C HIS A 30 1.90 -7.03 14.78
N LEU A 31 1.84 -6.11 13.82
CA LEU A 31 2.60 -4.86 13.85
C LEU A 31 1.96 -3.84 14.80
N ASN A 32 2.79 -3.19 15.62
CA ASN A 32 2.39 -2.00 16.37
C ASN A 32 2.31 -0.76 15.45
N ASN A 33 1.75 0.35 15.95
CA ASN A 33 1.55 1.57 15.16
C ASN A 33 2.85 2.14 14.57
N LYS A 34 3.98 2.01 15.28
CA LYS A 34 5.30 2.47 14.80
C LYS A 34 5.79 1.61 13.64
N GLU A 35 5.67 0.28 13.77
CA GLU A 35 6.08 -0.66 12.73
C GLU A 35 5.22 -0.54 11.47
N ARG A 36 3.90 -0.35 11.63
CA ARG A 36 3.00 -0.07 10.49
C ARG A 36 3.38 1.21 9.76
N LYS A 37 3.73 2.26 10.50
CA LYS A 37 4.22 3.53 9.92
C LYS A 37 5.50 3.31 9.11
N THR A 38 6.49 2.65 9.71
CA THR A 38 7.77 2.36 9.04
C THR A 38 7.60 1.46 7.82
N PHE A 39 6.69 0.48 7.86
CA PHE A 39 6.36 -0.33 6.70
C PHE A 39 5.77 0.52 5.58
N LEU A 40 4.77 1.35 5.87
CA LEU A 40 4.13 2.22 4.88
C LEU A 40 5.11 3.23 4.26
N GLU A 41 6.03 3.80 5.05
CA GLU A 41 7.06 4.73 4.57
C GLU A 41 8.00 4.12 3.51
N ARG A 42 8.13 2.78 3.44
CA ARG A 42 8.90 2.12 2.36
C ARG A 42 8.22 2.20 1.01
N PHE A 43 6.90 2.25 0.98
CA PHE A 43 6.11 2.24 -0.25
C PHE A 43 5.51 3.59 -0.57
N VAL A 44 5.26 4.43 0.44
CA VAL A 44 4.54 5.68 0.31
C VAL A 44 5.49 6.84 0.54
N ASN A 45 5.62 7.69 -0.47
CA ASN A 45 6.37 8.93 -0.43
C ASN A 45 5.59 10.02 0.31
N PHE A 46 4.30 10.15 -0.01
CA PHE A 46 3.48 11.25 0.48
C PHE A 46 2.01 10.85 0.60
N ILE A 47 1.37 11.27 1.71
CA ILE A 47 -0.08 11.15 1.90
C ILE A 47 -0.62 12.55 2.17
N GLU A 48 -1.51 13.01 1.31
CA GLU A 48 -2.27 14.24 1.52
C GLU A 48 -3.52 13.90 2.32
N VAL A 49 -3.72 14.54 3.47
CA VAL A 49 -4.89 14.35 4.31
C VAL A 49 -5.58 15.68 4.60
N LYS A 50 -6.91 15.66 4.64
CA LYS A 50 -7.74 16.73 5.19
C LYS A 50 -8.37 16.24 6.48
N LYS A 51 -8.20 16.99 7.56
CA LYS A 51 -8.82 16.69 8.84
C LYS A 51 -9.89 17.74 9.14
N ASP A 52 -11.09 17.28 9.40
CA ASP A 52 -12.19 18.06 9.97
C ASP A 52 -12.43 17.56 11.41
N ASP A 53 -13.26 18.23 12.22
CA ASP A 53 -13.44 17.92 13.65
C ASP A 53 -13.90 16.48 13.95
N LYS A 54 -14.49 15.80 12.97
CA LYS A 54 -15.09 14.46 13.11
C LYS A 54 -14.40 13.38 12.29
N GLU A 55 -13.54 13.73 11.34
CA GLU A 55 -13.01 12.77 10.38
C GLU A 55 -11.65 13.17 9.79
N VAL A 56 -10.89 12.16 9.37
CA VAL A 56 -9.68 12.32 8.55
C VAL A 56 -9.96 11.73 7.18
N LYS A 57 -9.88 12.56 6.14
CA LYS A 57 -10.00 12.17 4.74
C LYS A 57 -8.63 12.07 4.11
N ILE A 58 -8.35 10.96 3.45
CA ILE A 58 -7.17 10.82 2.60
C ILE A 58 -7.53 11.40 1.23
N LEU A 59 -6.83 12.46 0.81
CA LEU A 59 -7.04 13.13 -0.47
C LEU A 59 -6.19 12.54 -1.58
N SER A 60 -4.95 12.16 -1.26
CA SER A 60 -3.99 11.65 -2.25
C SER A 60 -2.93 10.78 -1.58
N ILE A 61 -2.46 9.76 -2.30
CA ILE A 61 -1.33 8.91 -1.90
C ILE A 61 -0.35 8.87 -3.09
N LYS A 62 0.90 9.26 -2.85
CA LYS A 62 2.01 9.10 -3.79
C LYS A 62 2.92 8.00 -3.29
N PHE A 63 3.12 6.98 -4.11
CA PHE A 63 4.04 5.89 -3.82
C PHE A 63 5.48 6.27 -4.19
N ASN A 64 6.46 5.62 -3.56
CA ASN A 64 7.86 5.68 -3.98
C ASN A 64 7.97 5.04 -5.38
N ASN A 65 8.80 5.63 -6.25
CA ASN A 65 9.12 5.05 -7.57
C ASN A 65 9.92 3.75 -7.44
#